data_AF-A0A1E5CS04-F1
#
_entry.id   AF-A0A1E5CS04-F1
#
_cell.length_a   1.000
_cell.length_b   1.000
_cell.length_c   1.000
_cell.angle_alpha   90.00
_cell.angle_beta   90.00
_cell.angle_gamma   90.00
#
_symmetry.space_group_name_H-M   'P 1'
#
loop_
_entity.id
_entity.type
_entity.pdbx_description
1 polymer ?
#
loop_
_entity_poly.entity_id
_entity_poly.type
_entity_poly.pdbx_seq_one_letter_code
_entity_poly.pdbx_strand_id
1 'polypeptide(L)'
;NRQASIQYNGPVDTTSVSELLQDTSMFTEKDVVIDGTIIRQLKNDKFVFSDGNAEIQIELDDVHLATPLDANTKVRIFGEYEGGNTPEIEVDHIQIM
;
A
#
# COMPACT_ATOMS: atom_id res chain seq x y z
N ASN A 1 9.38 -25.05 8.75
CA ASN A 1 10.37 -24.07 9.23
C ASN A 1 9.84 -22.67 9.02
N ARG A 2 9.28 -22.02 10.06
CA ARG A 2 8.97 -20.59 9.98
C ARG A 2 10.27 -19.85 10.21
N GLN A 3 10.88 -19.30 9.16
CA GLN A 3 11.92 -18.30 9.33
C GLN A 3 11.27 -17.13 10.06
N ALA A 4 11.84 -16.70 11.19
CA ALA A 4 11.38 -15.49 11.85
C ALA A 4 11.67 -14.31 10.91
N SER A 5 10.63 -13.68 10.37
CA SER A 5 10.79 -12.43 9.64
C SER A 5 11.32 -11.35 10.59
N ILE A 6 12.24 -10.53 10.10
CA ILE A 6 12.71 -9.38 10.87
C ILE A 6 11.54 -8.39 10.97
N GLN A 7 11.14 -8.05 12.19
CA GLN A 7 10.16 -6.99 12.45
C GLN A 7 10.91 -5.69 12.72
N TYR A 8 11.16 -4.92 11.66
CA TYR A 8 11.82 -3.63 11.76
C TYR A 8 10.78 -2.51 11.88
N ASN A 9 10.65 -1.94 13.09
CA ASN A 9 9.71 -0.85 13.39
C ASN A 9 10.37 0.54 13.37
N GLY A 10 11.53 0.66 12.71
CA GLY A 10 12.27 1.91 12.60
C GLY A 10 11.85 2.77 11.40
N PRO A 11 12.52 3.91 11.20
CA PRO A 11 12.32 4.73 10.00
C PRO A 11 12.66 3.94 8.74
N VAL A 12 11.84 4.10 7.72
CA VAL A 12 12.09 3.67 6.34
C VAL A 12 11.79 4.85 5.44
N ASP A 13 12.43 4.90 4.28
CA ASP A 13 12.10 5.91 3.27
C ASP A 13 10.75 5.58 2.65
N THR A 14 9.92 6.60 2.47
CA THR A 14 8.55 6.46 1.94
C THR A 14 8.35 7.38 0.75
N THR A 15 7.59 6.91 -0.23
CA THR A 15 7.20 7.68 -1.41
C THR A 15 5.83 8.31 -1.20
N SER A 16 5.58 9.50 -1.75
CA SER A 16 4.23 10.10 -1.71
C SER A 16 3.35 9.53 -2.83
N VAL A 17 2.04 9.40 -2.58
CA VAL A 17 1.11 8.90 -3.61
C VAL A 17 1.07 9.85 -4.81
N SER A 18 1.15 11.16 -4.56
CA SER A 18 1.21 12.16 -5.63
C SER A 18 2.43 12.05 -6.55
N GLU A 19 3.56 11.55 -6.05
CA GLU A 19 4.75 11.27 -6.87
C GLU A 19 4.53 10.02 -7.72
N LEU A 20 3.92 8.98 -7.16
CA LEU A 20 3.59 7.77 -7.92
C LEU A 20 2.69 8.09 -9.11
N LEU A 21 1.64 8.89 -8.88
CA LEU A 21 0.65 9.28 -9.90
C LEU A 21 1.20 10.19 -11.00
N GLN A 22 2.45 10.66 -10.92
CA GLN A 22 3.11 11.36 -12.03
C GLN A 22 3.64 10.39 -13.10
N ASP A 23 3.80 9.12 -12.75
CA ASP A 23 4.36 8.08 -13.61
C ASP A 23 3.30 7.02 -13.93
N THR A 24 2.46 7.30 -14.93
CA THR A 24 1.28 6.49 -15.27
C THR A 24 1.50 5.61 -16.51
N SER A 25 2.73 5.45 -16.97
CA SER A 25 3.03 4.56 -18.10
C SER A 25 2.59 3.13 -17.79
N MET A 26 2.01 2.45 -18.77
CA MET A 26 1.57 1.05 -18.65
C MET A 26 2.71 0.03 -18.51
N PHE A 27 3.96 0.50 -18.53
CA PHE A 27 5.17 -0.31 -18.33
C PHE A 27 5.92 0.08 -17.05
N THR A 28 5.31 0.94 -16.23
CA THR A 28 5.91 1.36 -14.97
C THR A 28 5.55 0.35 -13.88
N GLU A 29 6.59 -0.23 -13.32
CA GLU A 29 6.57 -1.16 -12.19
C GLU A 29 7.70 -0.71 -11.24
N LYS A 30 7.39 -0.56 -9.95
CA LYS A 30 8.40 -0.18 -8.93
C LYS A 30 7.99 -0.59 -7.52
N ASP A 31 8.94 -1.12 -6.77
CA ASP A 31 8.80 -1.33 -5.34
C ASP A 31 8.61 0.02 -4.62
N VAL A 32 7.61 0.08 -3.74
CA VAL A 32 7.25 1.28 -2.99
C VAL A 32 6.97 0.98 -1.54
N VAL A 33 7.23 1.99 -0.71
CA VAL A 33 6.77 2.04 0.68
C VAL A 33 5.99 3.34 0.88
N ILE A 34 4.76 3.25 1.37
CA ILE A 34 3.88 4.40 1.57
C ILE A 34 3.20 4.37 2.94
N ASP A 35 3.03 5.53 3.55
CA ASP A 35 2.39 5.69 4.87
C ASP A 35 1.04 6.40 4.72
N GLY A 36 0.00 5.92 5.42
CA GLY A 36 -1.34 6.48 5.26
C GLY A 36 -2.45 5.67 5.93
N THR A 37 -3.63 5.66 5.32
CA THR A 37 -4.84 4.97 5.81
C THR A 37 -5.60 4.32 4.68
N ILE A 38 -6.18 3.14 4.93
CA ILE A 38 -7.13 2.48 4.01
C ILE A 38 -8.53 3.00 4.32
N ILE A 39 -9.08 3.84 3.44
CA ILE A 39 -10.26 4.67 3.76
C ILE A 39 -11.57 4.10 3.23
N ARG A 40 -11.52 3.17 2.25
CA ARG A 40 -12.72 2.61 1.62
C ARG A 40 -12.44 1.31 0.87
N GLN A 41 -13.33 0.33 0.97
CA GLN A 41 -13.34 -0.84 0.09
C GLN A 41 -14.07 -0.51 -1.22
N LEU A 42 -13.51 -0.93 -2.36
CA LEU A 42 -14.14 -0.79 -3.67
C LEU A 42 -14.96 -2.04 -4.02
N LYS A 43 -14.29 -3.18 -4.11
CA LYS A 43 -14.83 -4.51 -4.40
C LYS A 43 -13.79 -5.54 -4.02
N ASN A 44 -14.21 -6.72 -3.52
CA ASN A 44 -13.31 -7.81 -3.19
C ASN A 44 -12.09 -7.34 -2.36
N ASP A 45 -10.91 -7.60 -2.88
CA ASP A 45 -9.55 -7.26 -2.47
C ASP A 45 -9.09 -5.82 -2.81
N LYS A 46 -9.85 -5.06 -3.60
CA LYS A 46 -9.49 -3.70 -4.00
C LYS A 46 -10.02 -2.65 -3.04
N PHE A 47 -9.13 -1.78 -2.57
CA PHE A 47 -9.40 -0.70 -1.61
C PHE A 47 -8.84 0.63 -2.11
N VAL A 48 -9.23 1.72 -1.43
CA VAL A 48 -8.64 3.04 -1.59
C VAL A 48 -7.76 3.33 -0.39
N PHE A 49 -6.52 3.69 -0.69
CA PHE A 49 -5.55 4.21 0.26
C PHE A 49 -5.40 5.72 0.10
N SER A 50 -5.14 6.41 1.21
CA SER A 50 -4.74 7.82 1.20
C SER A 50 -3.51 8.06 2.06
N ASP A 51 -2.54 8.79 1.52
CA ASP A 51 -1.40 9.34 2.29
C ASP A 51 -1.77 10.67 3.01
N GLY A 52 -3.02 11.11 2.87
CA GLY A 52 -3.54 12.38 3.37
C GLY A 52 -3.51 13.53 2.36
N ASN A 53 -2.79 13.40 1.25
CA ASN A 53 -2.70 14.39 0.18
C ASN A 53 -3.32 13.90 -1.13
N ALA A 54 -3.12 12.63 -1.45
CA ALA A 54 -3.68 11.97 -2.62
C ALA A 54 -4.25 10.60 -2.25
N GLU A 55 -4.96 10.01 -3.21
CA GLU A 55 -5.58 8.68 -3.09
C GLU A 55 -5.12 7.79 -4.24
N ILE A 56 -4.97 6.50 -3.96
CA ILE A 56 -4.66 5.47 -4.95
C ILE A 56 -5.38 4.17 -4.62
N GLN A 57 -5.64 3.35 -5.64
CA GLN A 57 -6.14 2.00 -5.45
C GLN A 57 -5.03 1.09 -4.92
N ILE A 58 -5.38 0.19 -4.03
CA ILE A 58 -4.51 -0.88 -3.55
C ILE A 58 -5.24 -2.22 -3.67
N GLU A 59 -4.49 -3.30 -3.86
CA GLU A 59 -5.00 -4.67 -3.93
C GLU A 59 -4.42 -5.51 -2.79
N LEU A 60 -5.29 -6.20 -2.05
CA LEU A 60 -4.98 -6.94 -0.82
C LEU A 60 -5.29 -8.45 -0.95
N ASP A 61 -4.88 -9.07 -2.06
CA ASP A 61 -5.23 -10.47 -2.37
C ASP A 61 -4.64 -11.48 -1.37
N ASP A 62 -3.32 -11.41 -1.16
CA ASP A 62 -2.56 -12.37 -0.34
C ASP A 62 -2.09 -11.77 1.01
N VAL A 63 -2.75 -10.70 1.46
CA VAL A 63 -2.41 -10.01 2.70
C VAL A 63 -3.22 -10.58 3.87
N HIS A 64 -2.52 -10.96 4.94
CA HIS A 64 -3.14 -11.49 6.16
C HIS A 64 -2.84 -10.63 7.37
N LEU A 65 -3.90 -10.09 7.98
CA LEU A 65 -3.82 -9.29 9.19
C LEU A 65 -4.45 -10.03 10.37
N ALA A 66 -3.76 -9.99 11.51
CA ALA A 66 -4.27 -10.56 12.76
C ALA A 66 -5.37 -9.69 13.40
N THR A 67 -5.44 -8.42 13.02
CA THR A 67 -6.35 -7.41 13.57
C THR A 67 -7.08 -6.71 12.43
N PRO A 68 -8.39 -6.45 12.55
CA PRO A 68 -9.12 -5.67 11.56
C PRO A 68 -8.58 -4.23 11.51
N LEU A 69 -8.67 -3.61 10.33
CA LEU A 69 -8.37 -2.19 10.11
C LEU A 69 -9.66 -1.40 9.96
N ASP A 70 -9.60 -0.12 10.35
CA ASP A 70 -10.60 0.88 10.01
C ASP A 70 -9.96 2.08 9.29
N ALA A 71 -10.79 3.03 8.87
CA ALA A 71 -10.32 4.22 8.14
C ALA A 71 -9.43 5.17 8.97
N ASN A 72 -9.30 4.95 10.28
CA ASN A 72 -8.42 5.73 11.16
C ASN A 72 -7.09 5.00 11.44
N THR A 73 -7.01 3.72 11.10
CA THR A 73 -5.84 2.90 11.38
C THR A 73 -4.70 3.30 10.46
N LYS A 74 -3.64 3.88 11.04
CA LYS A 74 -2.45 4.26 10.30
C LYS A 74 -1.67 3.00 9.93
N VAL A 75 -1.29 2.93 8.66
CA VAL A 75 -0.56 1.79 8.12
C VAL A 75 0.59 2.27 7.25
N ARG A 76 1.62 1.43 7.20
CA ARG A 76 2.66 1.44 6.19
C ARG A 76 2.45 0.26 5.26
N ILE A 77 2.38 0.54 3.98
CA ILE A 77 2.24 -0.45 2.91
C ILE A 77 3.59 -0.61 2.23
N PHE A 78 4.00 -1.86 2.06
CA PHE A 78 5.08 -2.28 1.18
C PHE A 78 4.45 -3.06 0.03
N GLY A 79 4.84 -2.76 -1.19
CA GLY A 79 4.28 -3.42 -2.37
C GLY A 79 4.88 -2.88 -3.65
N GLU A 80 4.26 -3.26 -4.76
CA GLU A 80 4.66 -2.86 -6.10
C GLU A 80 3.64 -1.90 -6.68
N TYR A 81 4.08 -0.70 -7.09
CA TYR A 81 3.25 0.23 -7.84
C TYR A 81 3.23 -0.17 -9.31
N GLU A 82 2.03 -0.33 -9.86
CA GLU A 82 1.78 -0.55 -11.27
C GLU A 82 1.10 0.68 -11.89
N GLY A 83 1.65 1.16 -13.01
CA GLY A 83 1.08 2.26 -13.78
C GLY A 83 -0.12 1.87 -14.64
N GLY A 84 -0.37 2.63 -15.71
CA GLY A 84 -1.45 2.35 -16.66
C GLY A 84 -2.73 3.18 -16.43
N ASN A 85 -3.86 2.70 -16.97
CA ASN A 85 -5.12 3.46 -16.97
C ASN A 85 -5.75 3.60 -15.58
N THR A 86 -5.45 2.68 -14.68
CA THR A 86 -5.87 2.72 -13.28
C THR A 86 -4.67 2.28 -12.47
N PRO A 87 -3.76 3.22 -12.15
CA PRO A 87 -2.60 2.88 -11.36
C PRO A 87 -3.02 2.31 -10.00
N GLU A 88 -2.33 1.27 -9.58
CA GLU A 88 -2.61 0.57 -8.32
C GLU A 88 -1.32 0.14 -7.64
N ILE A 89 -1.46 -0.34 -6.40
CA ILE A 89 -0.36 -0.96 -5.68
C ILE A 89 -0.79 -2.36 -5.28
N GLU A 90 -0.06 -3.36 -5.76
CA GLU A 90 -0.16 -4.72 -5.28
C GLU A 90 0.55 -4.81 -3.93
N VAL A 91 -0.18 -5.13 -2.86
CA VAL A 91 0.36 -5.07 -1.50
C VAL A 91 0.99 -6.38 -1.09
N ASP A 92 2.29 -6.35 -0.78
CA ASP A 92 3.02 -7.48 -0.21
C ASP A 92 2.87 -7.57 1.31
N HIS A 93 2.96 -6.41 1.98
CA HIS A 93 3.00 -6.35 3.43
C HIS A 93 2.39 -5.06 3.97
N ILE A 94 1.64 -5.21 5.06
CA ILE A 94 1.10 -4.11 5.85
C ILE A 94 1.69 -4.14 7.26
N GLN A 95 2.23 -3.00 7.68
CA GLN A 95 2.59 -2.73 9.06
C GLN A 95 1.61 -1.72 9.66
N ILE A 96 0.97 -2.09 10.77
CA ILE A 96 0.12 -1.18 11.55
C ILE A 96 1.02 -0.27 12.41
N MET A 97 0.71 1.03 12.46
CA MET A 97 1.45 2.07 13.18
C MET A 97 0.80 2.52 14.47
#